data_AF-A0A8S2UW63-F1
#
_entry.id   AF-A0A8S2UW63-F1
#
_cell.length_a   1.000
_cell.length_b   1.000
_cell.length_c   1.000
_cell.angle_alpha   90.00
_cell.angle_beta   90.00
_cell.angle_gamma   90.00
#
_symmetry.space_group_name_H-M   'P 1'
#
loop_
_entity.id
_entity.type
_entity.pdbx_description
1 polymer ?
#
loop_
_entity_poly.entity_id
_entity_poly.type
_entity_poly.pdbx_seq_one_letter_code
_entity_poly.pdbx_strand_id
1 'polypeptide(L)'
;MNKNGGVCLALGRHLKGSSVANSIPNTVIVDIAGLTEEVRVIGIYWPQGQARNLDDFKPFITKNTIITGDFNATVLEWGSPETDKR
;
A
#
# COMPACT_ATOMS: atom_id res chain seq x y z
N MET A 1 -13.36 20.03 0.56
CA MET A 1 -12.53 19.10 -0.24
C MET A 1 -11.73 18.25 0.74
N ASN A 2 -11.83 16.92 0.63
CA ASN A 2 -11.12 16.00 1.51
C ASN A 2 -9.62 16.10 1.19
N LYS A 3 -8.87 16.88 1.98
CA LYS A 3 -7.46 17.20 1.74
C LYS A 3 -6.50 16.06 2.15
N ASN A 4 -7.03 14.96 2.67
CA ASN A 4 -6.24 13.92 3.33
C ASN A 4 -6.05 12.64 2.49
N GLY A 5 -6.74 12.52 1.34
CA GLY A 5 -6.74 11.31 0.50
C GLY A 5 -7.02 10.03 1.31
N GLY A 6 -6.71 8.87 0.71
CA GLY A 6 -6.89 7.59 1.39
C GLY A 6 -6.74 6.42 0.43
N VAL A 7 -6.60 5.22 1.00
CA VAL A 7 -6.52 3.98 0.23
C VAL A 7 -7.74 3.11 0.52
N CYS A 8 -8.26 2.45 -0.51
CA CYS A 8 -9.35 1.50 -0.40
C CYS A 8 -8.92 0.19 -1.06
N LEU A 9 -9.14 -0.94 -0.36
CA LEU A 9 -8.96 -2.27 -0.91
C LEU A 9 -10.34 -2.93 -1.02
N ALA A 10 -10.71 -3.32 -2.24
CA ALA A 10 -11.94 -4.06 -2.50
C ALA A 10 -11.61 -5.54 -2.74
N LEU A 11 -12.36 -6.42 -2.10
CA LEU A 11 -12.19 -7.87 -2.22
C LEU A 11 -13.36 -8.50 -2.97
N GLY A 12 -13.06 -9.46 -3.83
CA GLY A 12 -14.09 -10.27 -4.47
C GLY A 12 -14.87 -11.08 -3.44
N ARG A 13 -16.20 -11.21 -3.63
CA ARG A 13 -17.12 -11.87 -2.68
C ARG A 13 -16.75 -13.31 -2.26
N HIS A 14 -15.91 -13.98 -3.05
CA HIS A 14 -15.48 -15.36 -2.81
C HIS A 14 -14.21 -15.43 -1.93
N LEU A 15 -13.57 -14.29 -1.68
CA LEU A 15 -12.38 -14.18 -0.85
C LEU A 15 -12.78 -13.83 0.59
N LYS A 16 -11.94 -14.22 1.55
CA LYS A 16 -12.07 -13.83 2.95
C LYS A 16 -10.95 -12.87 3.30
N GLY A 17 -11.30 -11.65 3.72
CA GLY A 17 -10.34 -10.63 4.14
C GLY A 17 -10.41 -10.37 5.63
N SER A 18 -9.26 -10.20 6.27
CA SER A 18 -9.14 -9.68 7.64
C SER A 18 -8.20 -8.49 7.68
N SER A 19 -8.63 -7.41 8.31
CA SER A 19 -7.79 -6.22 8.50
C SER A 19 -6.69 -6.49 9.54
N VAL A 20 -5.47 -6.05 9.25
CA VAL A 20 -4.36 -6.04 10.19
C VAL A 20 -4.23 -4.64 10.78
N ALA A 21 -4.37 -4.56 12.11
CA ALA A 21 -4.24 -3.30 12.83
C ALA A 21 -2.84 -2.72 12.65
N ASN A 22 -2.78 -1.42 12.36
CA ASN A 22 -1.53 -0.67 12.22
C ASN A 22 -1.80 0.82 12.52
N SER A 23 -0.74 1.56 12.81
CA SER A 23 -0.78 3.00 13.07
C SER A 23 -0.20 3.83 11.93
N ILE A 24 0.14 3.21 10.79
CA ILE A 24 0.75 3.90 9.66
C ILE A 24 -0.34 4.75 8.98
N PRO A 25 -0.19 6.09 8.91
CA PRO A 25 -1.23 6.93 8.33
C PRO A 25 -1.44 6.60 6.86
N ASN A 26 -2.70 6.63 6.39
CA ASN A 26 -3.06 6.36 4.99
C ASN A 26 -2.60 4.97 4.48
N THR A 27 -2.62 3.97 5.36
CA THR A 27 -2.27 2.59 5.04
C THR A 27 -3.39 1.64 5.46
N VAL A 28 -3.70 0.68 4.59
CA VAL A 28 -4.62 -0.42 4.88
C VAL A 28 -3.85 -1.72 4.67
N ILE A 29 -3.89 -2.61 5.66
CA ILE A 29 -3.25 -3.92 5.57
C ILE A 29 -4.34 -4.98 5.70
N VAL A 30 -4.41 -5.89 4.75
CA VAL A 30 -5.43 -6.95 4.71
C VAL A 30 -4.76 -8.28 4.41
N ASP A 31 -5.07 -9.28 5.23
CA ASP A 31 -4.78 -10.68 4.93
C ASP A 31 -5.94 -11.27 4.14
N ILE A 32 -5.63 -11.91 3.02
CA ILE A 32 -6.58 -12.53 2.10
C ILE A 32 -6.41 -14.04 2.16
N ALA A 33 -7.43 -14.71 2.68
CA ALA A 33 -7.54 -16.16 2.77
C ALA A 33 -8.55 -16.71 1.74
N GLY A 34 -8.53 -18.05 1.55
CA GLY A 34 -9.35 -18.75 0.56
C GLY A 34 -8.65 -18.95 -0.79
N LEU A 35 -7.36 -18.65 -0.85
CA LEU A 35 -6.44 -18.96 -1.95
C LEU A 35 -5.61 -20.21 -1.60
N THR A 36 -4.82 -20.73 -2.55
CA THR A 36 -3.86 -21.83 -2.31
C THR A 36 -2.81 -21.47 -1.27
N GLU A 37 -2.38 -20.22 -1.22
CA GLU A 37 -1.57 -19.65 -0.14
C GLU A 37 -2.19 -18.32 0.31
N GLU A 38 -2.12 -18.00 1.60
CA GLU A 38 -2.55 -16.69 2.11
C GLU A 38 -1.70 -15.58 1.49
N VAL A 39 -2.34 -14.46 1.15
CA VAL A 39 -1.69 -13.26 0.59
C VAL A 39 -2.00 -12.07 1.47
N ARG A 40 -0.97 -11.30 1.84
CA ARG A 40 -1.10 -10.01 2.50
C ARG A 40 -1.04 -8.89 1.46
N VAL A 41 -1.98 -7.95 1.51
CA VAL A 41 -1.95 -6.73 0.70
C VAL A 41 -1.77 -5.53 1.61
N ILE A 42 -0.73 -4.75 1.35
CA ILE A 42 -0.45 -3.46 1.99
C ILE A 42 -0.78 -2.37 0.97
N GLY A 43 -1.93 -1.73 1.14
CA GLY A 43 -2.37 -0.56 0.36
C GLY A 43 -1.84 0.73 0.97
N ILE A 44 -1.26 1.61 0.16
CA ILE A 44 -0.64 2.88 0.60
C ILE A 44 -1.19 4.07 -0.20
N TYR A 45 -1.39 5.19 0.48
CA TYR A 45 -1.47 6.51 -0.15
C TYR A 45 -0.49 7.46 0.53
N TRP A 46 0.55 7.89 -0.17
CA TRP A 46 1.54 8.86 0.31
C TRP A 46 1.23 10.26 -0.22
N PRO A 47 0.80 11.19 0.65
CA PRO A 47 0.53 12.57 0.24
C PRO A 47 1.82 13.25 -0.25
N GLN A 48 1.65 14.14 -1.21
CA GLN A 48 2.75 14.94 -1.75
C GLN A 48 3.47 15.73 -0.66
N GLY A 49 4.80 15.68 -0.67
CA GLY A 49 5.65 16.42 0.27
C GLY A 49 5.79 15.81 1.66
N GLN A 50 5.23 14.62 1.94
CA GLN A 50 5.50 13.89 3.17
C GLN A 50 6.73 12.98 3.02
N ALA A 51 7.70 13.13 3.93
CA ALA A 51 8.75 12.14 4.11
C ALA A 51 8.17 10.89 4.81
N ARG A 52 8.45 9.71 4.26
CA ARG A 52 8.01 8.42 4.78
C ARG A 52 9.16 7.43 4.69
N ASN A 53 9.19 6.47 5.61
CA ASN A 53 10.19 5.42 5.63
C ASN A 53 9.57 4.09 5.17
N LEU A 54 10.09 3.49 4.09
CA LEU A 54 9.65 2.15 3.66
C LEU A 54 9.88 1.10 4.73
N ASP A 55 10.82 1.32 5.65
CA ASP A 55 11.11 0.41 6.75
C ASP A 55 9.96 0.30 7.75
N ASP A 56 9.04 1.26 7.78
CA ASP A 56 7.84 1.22 8.62
C ASP A 56 6.95 0.03 8.26
N PHE A 57 7.05 -0.50 7.03
CA PHE A 57 6.30 -1.66 6.58
C PHE A 57 6.96 -3.00 6.91
N LYS A 58 8.27 -3.04 7.23
CA LYS A 58 9.02 -4.28 7.48
C LYS A 58 8.34 -5.22 8.48
N PRO A 59 7.77 -4.76 9.61
CA PRO A 59 7.08 -5.65 10.56
C PRO A 59 5.86 -6.36 9.98
N PHE A 60 5.31 -5.85 8.89
CA PHE A 60 4.09 -6.36 8.26
C PHE A 60 4.39 -7.24 7.04
N ILE A 61 5.61 -7.26 6.53
CA ILE A 61 5.98 -8.05 5.35
C ILE A 61 6.10 -9.54 5.74
N THR A 62 5.24 -10.36 5.13
CA THR A 62 5.31 -11.83 5.14
C THR A 62 5.77 -12.34 3.77
N LYS A 63 6.01 -13.66 3.65
CA LYS A 63 6.43 -14.33 2.40
C LYS A 63 5.59 -13.91 1.19
N ASN A 64 4.28 -13.78 1.36
CA ASN A 64 3.31 -13.51 0.30
C ASN A 64 2.70 -12.12 0.44
N THR A 65 3.54 -11.08 0.39
CA THR A 65 3.09 -9.69 0.53
C THR A 65 3.10 -8.96 -0.81
N ILE A 66 1.99 -8.31 -1.13
CA ILE A 66 1.88 -7.32 -2.20
C ILE A 66 1.81 -5.94 -1.56
N ILE A 67 2.73 -5.06 -1.91
CA ILE A 67 2.68 -3.65 -1.54
C ILE A 67 2.24 -2.86 -2.76
N THR A 68 1.20 -2.05 -2.62
CA THR A 68 0.60 -1.32 -3.75
C THR A 68 0.03 0.03 -3.30
N GLY A 69 -0.06 0.99 -4.22
CA GLY A 69 -0.60 2.29 -3.90
C GLY A 69 0.01 3.42 -4.71
N ASP A 70 -0.35 4.63 -4.32
CA ASP A 70 0.29 5.85 -4.80
C ASP A 70 1.36 6.26 -3.78
N PHE A 71 2.62 6.10 -4.17
CA PHE A 71 3.77 6.45 -3.36
C PHE A 71 4.17 7.92 -3.53
N ASN A 72 3.58 8.65 -4.51
CA ASN A 72 3.98 10.00 -4.86
C ASN A 72 5.53 10.17 -4.92
N ALA A 73 6.19 9.18 -5.54
CA ALA A 73 7.64 9.09 -5.65
C ALA A 73 8.03 8.97 -7.13
N THR A 74 9.23 9.46 -7.46
CA THR A 74 9.85 9.33 -8.77
C THR A 74 10.95 8.28 -8.65
N VAL A 75 10.89 7.23 -9.47
CA VAL A 75 11.84 6.12 -9.46
C VAL A 75 12.15 5.77 -10.92
N LEU A 76 13.41 5.60 -11.29
CA LEU A 76 13.77 5.38 -12.70
C LEU A 76 13.35 3.99 -13.17
N GLU A 77 13.39 3.03 -12.25
CA GLU A 77 13.15 1.61 -12.46
C GLU A 77 11.72 1.29 -12.91
N TRP A 78 10.74 2.14 -12.61
CA TRP A 78 9.36 2.02 -13.11
C TRP A 78 9.02 3.05 -14.21
N GLY A 79 10.03 3.65 -14.85
CA GLY A 79 9.87 4.53 -16.01
C GLY A 79 9.41 5.95 -15.67
N SER A 80 9.70 6.45 -14.47
CA SER A 80 9.42 7.86 -14.17
C SER A 80 10.32 8.77 -15.01
N PRO A 81 9.82 9.95 -15.43
CA PRO A 81 10.66 10.96 -16.06
C PRO A 81 11.81 11.39 -15.12
N GLU A 82 13.03 11.52 -15.64
CA GLU A 82 14.19 12.01 -14.88
C GLU A 82 14.00 13.44 -14.35
N THR A 83 13.16 14.22 -15.00
CA THR A 83 12.80 15.58 -14.60
C THR A 83 11.29 15.70 -14.52
N ASP A 84 10.77 15.95 -13.32
CA ASP A 84 9.41 16.41 -13.16
C ASP A 84 9.35 17.87 -13.65
N LYS A 85 8.58 18.12 -14.72
CA LYS A 85 8.38 19.48 -15.26
C LYS A 85 7.28 20.26 -14.52
N ARG A 86 6.68 19.68 -13.47
CA ARG A 86 5.62 20.30 -12.69
C ARG A 86 6.14 21.24 -11.61
#